data_AF-A0AA36M5T3-F1
#
_entry.id   AF-A0AA36M5T3-F1
#
_cell.length_a   1.000
_cell.length_b   1.000
_cell.length_c   1.000
_cell.angle_alpha   90.00
_cell.angle_beta   90.00
_cell.angle_gamma   90.00
#
_symmetry.space_group_name_H-M   'P 1'
#
loop_
_entity.id
_entity.type
_entity.pdbx_description
1 polymer ?
#
loop_
_entity_poly.entity_id
_entity_poly.type
_entity_poly.pdbx_seq_one_letter_code
_entity_poly.pdbx_strand_id
1 'polypeptide(L)'
;MAIKCFLCGDMVERDFATRTSKSRIHNAIILSTLSIYSSIKPEVAKSCFPIMNTRKYICLIHCTDAAQYLLAEVLRSGGALSETLERIPYMNQNDVFEHIPALLNDAIGLFADDVIVSSYDVTRYLNDYLKRFYVHGRWCTSPATGLMEDSLEPFTQQTTSNNSLAESHDCQTGAPPVKKRNLGSPVRFCTSPAENKSESSTETTFKDGSFFSLDELQADCEVPELEETDPALLDKDFVIKGRKLLELFNLNRCGCSDDHEAGVGRDPSSNSGKDKKTRNPLWRRSYAMGNIGSYDYCIE
;
A
#
# COMPACT_ATOMS: atom_id res chain seq x y z
N MET A 1 -9.84 5.74 18.77
CA MET A 1 -9.95 4.30 19.12
C MET A 1 -8.79 3.57 18.45
N ALA A 2 -7.98 2.85 19.24
CA ALA A 2 -6.89 2.04 18.71
C ALA A 2 -7.40 0.69 18.17
N ILE A 3 -6.77 0.18 17.12
CA ILE A 3 -7.08 -1.07 16.44
C ILE A 3 -5.78 -1.88 16.35
N LYS A 4 -5.86 -3.18 16.62
CA LYS A 4 -4.73 -4.09 16.49
C LYS A 4 -4.45 -4.40 15.02
N CYS A 5 -3.23 -4.15 14.55
CA CYS A 5 -2.76 -4.56 13.23
C CYS A 5 -2.68 -6.09 13.16
N PHE A 6 -3.23 -6.67 12.10
CA PHE A 6 -3.24 -8.12 11.91
C PHE A 6 -1.85 -8.71 11.60
N LEU A 7 -0.93 -7.93 11.04
CA LEU A 7 0.40 -8.42 10.62
C LEU A 7 1.43 -8.29 11.75
N CYS A 8 1.68 -7.08 12.29
CA CYS A 8 2.64 -6.91 13.39
C CYS A 8 2.05 -7.15 14.78
N GLY A 9 0.73 -7.08 14.95
CA GLY A 9 0.09 -7.17 16.25
C GLY A 9 0.08 -5.86 17.05
N ASP A 10 0.66 -4.77 16.53
CA ASP A 10 0.69 -3.48 17.24
C ASP A 10 -0.66 -2.79 17.28
N MET A 11 -0.88 -1.98 18.31
CA MET A 11 -2.06 -1.12 18.43
C MET A 11 -1.80 0.19 17.66
N VAL A 12 -2.57 0.44 16.61
CA VAL A 12 -2.49 1.65 15.80
C VAL A 12 -3.78 2.45 15.90
N GLU A 13 -3.72 3.77 15.78
CA GLU A 13 -4.95 4.55 15.69
C GLU A 13 -5.71 4.20 14.42
N ARG A 14 -7.04 4.34 14.46
CA ARG A 14 -7.92 3.99 13.34
C ARG A 14 -7.51 4.69 12.04
N ASP A 15 -6.99 5.91 12.10
CA ASP A 15 -6.60 6.72 10.92
C ASP A 15 -5.25 6.30 10.33
N PHE A 16 -4.52 5.43 11.05
CA PHE A 16 -3.29 4.77 10.61
C PHE A 16 -3.49 3.28 10.36
N ALA A 17 -4.74 2.84 10.24
CA ALA A 17 -5.11 1.48 9.87
C ALA A 17 -5.99 1.48 8.62
N THR A 18 -5.82 0.46 7.78
CA THR A 18 -6.72 0.21 6.66
C THR A 18 -7.29 -1.20 6.74
N ARG A 19 -8.49 -1.38 6.19
CA ARG A 19 -9.06 -2.73 6.03
C ARG A 19 -8.45 -3.38 4.81
N THR A 20 -8.07 -4.65 4.94
CA THR A 20 -7.61 -5.47 3.83
C THR A 20 -8.65 -5.53 2.72
N SER A 21 -8.16 -5.65 1.48
CA SER A 21 -9.02 -5.73 0.30
C SER A 21 -9.80 -7.05 0.28
N LYS A 22 -10.93 -7.06 -0.44
CA LYS A 22 -11.59 -8.32 -0.82
C LYS A 22 -10.84 -9.02 -1.98
N SER A 23 -9.98 -8.29 -2.68
CA SER A 23 -9.19 -8.83 -3.77
C SER A 23 -8.07 -9.72 -3.22
N ARG A 24 -8.11 -11.01 -3.58
CA ARG A 24 -7.07 -11.98 -3.22
C ARG A 24 -5.72 -11.60 -3.82
N ILE A 25 -5.72 -11.10 -5.06
CA ILE A 25 -4.52 -10.63 -5.77
C ILE A 25 -3.87 -9.48 -5.00
N HIS A 26 -4.66 -8.49 -4.55
CA HIS A 26 -4.15 -7.36 -3.76
C HIS A 26 -3.49 -7.84 -2.46
N ASN A 27 -4.17 -8.72 -1.73
CA ASN A 27 -3.64 -9.26 -0.47
C ASN A 27 -2.38 -10.12 -0.71
N ALA A 28 -2.33 -10.86 -1.82
CA ALA A 28 -1.18 -11.65 -2.22
C ALA A 28 0.03 -10.76 -2.53
N ILE A 29 -0.15 -9.67 -3.29
CA ILE A 29 0.91 -8.69 -3.60
C ILE A 29 1.50 -8.09 -2.32
N ILE A 30 0.66 -7.67 -1.35
CA ILE A 30 1.15 -7.14 -0.07
C ILE A 30 2.01 -8.18 0.64
N LEU A 31 1.49 -9.40 0.82
CA LEU A 31 2.18 -10.43 1.60
C LEU A 31 3.45 -10.93 0.91
N SER A 32 3.43 -11.12 -0.40
CA SER A 32 4.61 -11.57 -1.15
C SER A 32 5.69 -10.50 -1.13
N THR A 33 5.34 -9.24 -1.35
CA THR A 33 6.32 -8.15 -1.28
C THR A 33 6.94 -8.05 0.12
N LEU A 34 6.13 -8.04 1.18
CA LEU A 34 6.66 -8.02 2.55
C LEU A 34 7.48 -9.28 2.90
N SER A 35 7.19 -10.42 2.25
CA SER A 35 7.96 -11.65 2.43
C SER A 35 9.30 -11.64 1.71
N ILE A 36 9.36 -11.06 0.51
CA ILE A 36 10.59 -10.93 -0.28
C ILE A 36 11.57 -10.00 0.44
N TYR A 37 11.09 -8.83 0.90
CA TYR A 37 11.91 -7.83 1.58
C TYR A 37 12.00 -8.04 3.09
N SER A 38 11.86 -9.30 3.54
CA SER A 38 12.14 -9.79 4.89
C SER A 38 11.39 -9.10 6.04
N SER A 39 10.27 -8.46 5.77
CA SER A 39 9.41 -7.89 6.82
C SER A 39 8.51 -8.95 7.46
N ILE A 40 8.21 -10.03 6.73
CA ILE A 40 7.35 -11.13 7.18
C ILE A 40 7.94 -12.46 6.70
N LYS A 41 7.89 -13.52 7.52
CA LYS A 41 8.32 -14.86 7.08
C LYS A 41 7.27 -15.52 6.18
N PRO A 42 7.66 -16.33 5.17
CA PRO A 42 6.71 -17.00 4.28
C PRO A 42 5.65 -17.84 5.01
N GLU A 43 5.99 -18.47 6.14
CA GLU A 43 5.06 -19.27 6.95
C GLU A 43 3.97 -18.40 7.58
N VAL A 44 4.35 -17.19 8.01
CA VAL A 44 3.40 -16.20 8.55
C VAL A 44 2.49 -15.72 7.43
N ALA A 45 3.04 -15.37 6.26
CA ALA A 45 2.26 -15.01 5.07
C ALA A 45 1.22 -16.09 4.72
N LYS A 46 1.62 -17.37 4.76
CA LYS A 46 0.73 -18.52 4.55
C LYS A 46 -0.42 -18.61 5.53
N SER A 47 -0.17 -18.39 6.81
CA SER A 47 -1.23 -18.36 7.81
C SER A 47 -2.15 -17.14 7.68
N CYS A 48 -1.61 -15.99 7.26
CA CYS A 48 -2.32 -14.72 7.18
C CYS A 48 -3.22 -14.62 5.93
N PHE A 49 -2.77 -15.15 4.79
CA PHE A 49 -3.43 -14.98 3.50
C PHE A 49 -4.93 -15.34 3.48
N PRO A 50 -5.38 -16.52 3.94
CA PRO A 50 -6.81 -16.85 3.94
C PRO A 50 -7.62 -15.92 4.86
N ILE A 51 -7.01 -15.45 5.96
CA ILE A 51 -7.65 -14.62 6.97
C ILE A 51 -7.79 -13.17 6.47
N MET A 52 -6.82 -12.67 5.69
CA MET A 52 -6.87 -11.30 5.15
C MET A 52 -8.10 -11.05 4.26
N ASN A 53 -8.66 -12.10 3.63
CA ASN A 53 -9.89 -11.97 2.84
C ASN A 53 -11.14 -11.65 3.68
N THR A 54 -11.06 -11.78 5.01
CA THR A 54 -12.13 -11.44 5.96
C THR A 54 -12.15 -9.96 6.38
N ARG A 55 -11.43 -9.07 5.66
CA ARG A 55 -11.36 -7.62 5.92
C ARG A 55 -10.78 -7.26 7.30
N LYS A 56 -9.65 -7.86 7.64
CA LYS A 56 -8.88 -7.51 8.84
C LYS A 56 -8.28 -6.11 8.71
N TYR A 57 -7.90 -5.51 9.83
CA TYR A 57 -7.19 -4.24 9.83
C TYR A 57 -5.68 -4.50 9.77
N ILE A 58 -4.99 -3.77 8.91
CA ILE A 58 -3.53 -3.72 8.84
C ILE A 58 -3.08 -2.25 8.99
N CYS A 59 -1.91 -2.01 9.58
CA CYS A 59 -1.41 -0.65 9.68
C CYS A 59 -1.02 -0.13 8.30
N LEU A 60 -1.08 1.20 8.12
CA LEU A 60 -0.70 1.83 6.87
C LEU A 60 0.78 1.60 6.54
N ILE A 61 1.64 1.49 7.57
CA ILE A 61 3.08 1.22 7.41
C ILE A 61 3.32 -0.01 6.53
N HIS A 62 2.76 -1.18 6.88
CA HIS A 62 2.92 -2.39 6.04
C HIS A 62 2.41 -2.22 4.61
N CYS A 63 1.37 -1.41 4.42
CA CYS A 63 0.83 -1.18 3.09
C CYS A 63 1.75 -0.28 2.26
N THR A 64 2.27 0.77 2.90
CA THR A 64 3.21 1.72 2.31
C THR A 64 4.54 1.04 2.03
N ASP A 65 5.11 0.30 2.97
CA ASP A 65 6.36 -0.45 2.80
C ASP A 65 6.26 -1.42 1.62
N ALA A 66 5.17 -2.20 1.54
CA ALA A 66 4.95 -3.08 0.40
C ALA A 66 4.90 -2.31 -0.93
N ALA A 67 4.22 -1.17 -0.98
CA ALA A 67 4.17 -0.36 -2.20
C ALA A 67 5.53 0.27 -2.54
N GLN A 68 6.29 0.71 -1.53
CA GLN A 68 7.61 1.31 -1.70
C GLN A 68 8.66 0.31 -2.16
N TYR A 69 8.71 -0.88 -1.56
CA TYR A 69 9.62 -1.93 -1.99
C TYR A 69 9.33 -2.37 -3.43
N LEU A 70 8.05 -2.55 -3.75
CA LEU A 70 7.65 -2.92 -5.10
C LEU A 70 7.96 -1.82 -6.13
N LEU A 71 7.72 -0.54 -5.77
CA LEU A 71 8.10 0.58 -6.62
C LEU A 71 9.62 0.66 -6.82
N ALA A 72 10.40 0.53 -5.75
CA ALA A 72 11.86 0.56 -5.82
C ALA A 72 12.39 -0.52 -6.76
N GLU A 73 11.81 -1.72 -6.71
CA GLU A 73 12.19 -2.82 -7.59
C GLU A 73 11.87 -2.55 -9.06
N VAL A 74 10.70 -1.97 -9.35
CA VAL A 74 10.35 -1.57 -10.71
C VAL A 74 11.30 -0.48 -11.22
N LEU A 75 11.60 0.52 -10.41
CA LEU A 75 12.54 1.59 -10.78
C LEU A 75 13.97 1.05 -10.98
N ARG A 76 14.44 0.15 -10.11
CA ARG A 76 15.73 -0.53 -10.23
C ARG A 76 15.86 -1.32 -11.53
N SER A 77 14.73 -1.77 -12.06
CA SER A 77 14.64 -2.50 -13.31
C SER A 77 14.62 -1.63 -14.56
N GLY A 78 14.68 -0.30 -14.39
CA GLY A 78 14.59 0.67 -15.48
C GLY A 78 13.16 1.16 -15.75
N GLY A 79 12.20 0.86 -14.87
CA GLY A 79 10.84 1.37 -14.98
C GLY A 79 10.82 2.86 -14.67
N ALA A 80 9.86 3.58 -15.23
CA ALA A 80 9.70 5.01 -15.01
C ALA A 80 8.33 5.35 -14.41
N LEU A 81 8.27 6.46 -13.68
CA LEU A 81 7.01 7.11 -13.32
C LEU A 81 6.68 8.17 -14.37
N SER A 82 5.42 8.21 -14.75
CA SER A 82 4.81 9.31 -15.51
C SER A 82 4.04 10.21 -14.56
N GLU A 83 3.74 11.44 -14.99
CA GLU A 83 2.94 12.38 -14.20
C GLU A 83 1.64 12.71 -14.92
N THR A 84 0.54 12.76 -14.18
CA THR A 84 -0.72 13.29 -14.71
C THR A 84 -0.66 14.82 -14.81
N LEU A 85 -1.67 15.43 -15.44
CA LEU A 85 -1.83 16.89 -15.47
C LEU A 85 -1.92 17.52 -14.07
N GLU A 86 -2.38 16.75 -13.08
CA GLU A 86 -2.48 17.15 -11.67
C GLU A 86 -1.16 16.92 -10.91
N ARG A 87 -0.06 16.59 -11.61
CA ARG A 87 1.25 16.22 -11.03
C ARG A 87 1.17 15.03 -10.07
N ILE A 88 0.23 14.11 -10.31
CA ILE A 88 0.14 12.87 -9.55
C ILE A 88 1.00 11.84 -10.28
N PRO A 89 2.02 11.26 -9.63
CA PRO A 89 2.83 10.23 -10.25
C PRO A 89 1.99 8.96 -10.46
N TYR A 90 2.17 8.32 -11.59
CA TYR A 90 1.58 7.05 -11.94
C TYR A 90 2.57 6.22 -12.77
N MET A 91 2.31 4.94 -12.91
CA MET A 91 3.13 3.98 -13.63
C MET A 91 2.34 3.43 -14.81
N ASN A 92 2.96 3.33 -15.99
CA ASN A 92 2.35 2.63 -17.12
C ASN A 92 2.60 1.13 -17.00
N GLN A 93 1.74 0.33 -17.63
CA GLN A 93 1.88 -1.12 -17.61
C GLN A 93 3.19 -1.59 -18.26
N ASN A 94 3.68 -0.87 -19.28
CA ASN A 94 4.92 -1.19 -19.98
C ASN A 94 6.17 -0.91 -19.13
N ASP A 95 6.04 -0.12 -18.05
CA ASP A 95 7.14 0.16 -17.12
C ASP A 95 7.35 -0.99 -16.13
N VAL A 96 6.43 -1.98 -16.07
CA VAL A 96 6.52 -3.16 -15.22
C VAL A 96 7.05 -4.36 -16.01
N PHE A 97 8.36 -4.59 -15.91
CA PHE A 97 9.06 -5.69 -16.57
C PHE A 97 8.61 -7.08 -16.10
N GLU A 98 8.72 -8.07 -16.99
CA GLU A 98 8.21 -9.44 -16.78
C GLU A 98 8.79 -10.17 -15.55
N HIS A 99 10.02 -9.86 -15.15
CA HIS A 99 10.64 -10.47 -13.99
C HIS A 99 9.99 -10.02 -12.66
N ILE A 100 9.28 -8.87 -12.63
CA ILE A 100 8.61 -8.37 -11.42
C ILE A 100 7.42 -9.27 -11.07
N PRO A 101 6.44 -9.52 -11.97
CA PRO A 101 5.42 -10.53 -11.72
C PRO A 101 5.99 -11.93 -11.48
N ALA A 102 7.07 -12.32 -12.17
CA ALA A 102 7.70 -13.63 -11.94
C ALA A 102 8.19 -13.77 -10.49
N LEU A 103 8.95 -12.79 -10.00
CA LEU A 103 9.42 -12.73 -8.61
C LEU A 103 8.26 -12.78 -7.60
N LEU A 104 7.19 -12.02 -7.84
CA LEU A 104 6.01 -12.05 -6.98
C LEU A 104 5.32 -13.42 -7.02
N ASN A 105 5.16 -14.02 -8.20
CA ASN A 105 4.50 -15.31 -8.36
C ASN A 105 5.30 -16.45 -7.71
N ASP A 106 6.63 -16.42 -7.77
CA ASP A 106 7.49 -17.38 -7.07
C ASP A 106 7.26 -17.31 -5.55
N ALA A 107 7.20 -16.10 -4.98
CA ALA A 107 6.91 -15.91 -3.56
C ALA A 107 5.46 -16.29 -3.19
N ILE A 108 4.48 -15.95 -4.06
CA ILE A 108 3.06 -16.28 -3.87
C ILE A 108 2.86 -17.81 -3.90
N GLY A 109 3.59 -18.53 -4.76
CA GLY A 109 3.55 -19.98 -4.83
C GLY A 109 3.94 -20.70 -3.54
N LEU A 110 4.53 -20.01 -2.56
CA LEU A 110 4.81 -20.56 -1.23
C LEU A 110 3.54 -20.63 -0.34
N PHE A 111 2.54 -19.80 -0.63
CA PHE A 111 1.37 -19.63 0.24
C PHE A 111 -0.01 -19.57 -0.44
N ALA A 112 -0.08 -19.41 -1.77
CA ALA A 112 -1.33 -19.27 -2.51
C ALA A 112 -1.18 -19.78 -3.96
N ASP A 113 -1.16 -21.10 -4.14
CA ASP A 113 -0.93 -21.80 -5.40
C ASP A 113 -1.95 -21.46 -6.52
N ASP A 114 -3.12 -20.94 -6.17
CA ASP A 114 -4.21 -20.61 -7.09
C ASP A 114 -4.27 -19.11 -7.46
N VAL A 115 -3.27 -18.33 -7.07
CA VAL A 115 -3.19 -16.89 -7.36
C VAL A 115 -2.01 -16.62 -8.29
N ILE A 116 -2.31 -15.97 -9.42
CA ILE A 116 -1.31 -15.50 -10.38
C ILE A 116 -1.46 -14.00 -10.50
N VAL A 117 -0.33 -13.30 -10.41
CA VAL A 117 -0.21 -11.85 -10.55
C VAL A 117 0.35 -11.53 -11.93
N SER A 118 -0.29 -10.60 -12.63
CA SER A 118 0.17 -10.06 -13.92
C SER A 118 0.81 -8.67 -13.74
N SER A 119 1.51 -8.16 -14.77
CA SER A 119 2.01 -6.78 -14.79
C SER A 119 0.88 -5.75 -14.62
N TYR A 120 -0.31 -6.05 -15.14
CA TYR A 120 -1.49 -5.20 -14.96
C TYR A 120 -1.90 -5.09 -13.48
N ASP A 121 -1.88 -6.20 -12.75
CA ASP A 121 -2.22 -6.23 -11.32
C ASP A 121 -1.21 -5.43 -10.49
N VAL A 122 0.08 -5.56 -10.80
CA VAL A 122 1.16 -4.79 -10.19
C VAL A 122 1.00 -3.29 -10.45
N THR A 123 0.78 -2.91 -11.71
CA THR A 123 0.59 -1.52 -12.12
C THR A 123 -0.63 -0.91 -11.42
N ARG A 124 -1.74 -1.64 -11.41
CA ARG A 124 -2.98 -1.22 -10.73
C ARG A 124 -2.76 -1.06 -9.23
N TYR A 125 -2.08 -2.01 -8.60
CA TYR A 125 -1.73 -1.94 -7.19
C TYR A 125 -0.89 -0.68 -6.91
N LEU A 126 0.23 -0.49 -7.61
CA LEU A 126 1.10 0.66 -7.41
C LEU A 126 0.38 2.00 -7.62
N ASN A 127 -0.42 2.14 -8.68
CA ASN A 127 -1.16 3.37 -8.96
C ASN A 127 -2.21 3.67 -7.88
N ASP A 128 -2.88 2.66 -7.33
CA ASP A 128 -3.80 2.83 -6.20
C ASP A 128 -3.09 3.36 -4.95
N TYR A 129 -1.85 2.94 -4.70
CA TYR A 129 -1.04 3.39 -3.56
C TYR A 129 -0.38 4.74 -3.81
N LEU A 130 0.19 5.00 -4.98
CA LEU A 130 0.75 6.30 -5.36
C LEU A 130 -0.31 7.39 -5.20
N LYS A 131 -1.51 7.17 -5.77
CA LYS A 131 -2.61 8.13 -5.65
C LYS A 131 -3.02 8.40 -4.19
N ARG A 132 -2.97 7.38 -3.32
CA ARG A 132 -3.40 7.51 -1.92
C ARG A 132 -2.34 8.13 -1.02
N PHE A 133 -1.08 7.78 -1.18
CA PHE A 133 -0.05 8.12 -0.17
C PHE A 133 0.86 9.25 -0.64
N TYR A 134 1.06 9.42 -1.95
CA TYR A 134 1.86 10.52 -2.47
C TYR A 134 1.19 11.87 -2.23
N VAL A 135 -0.11 11.98 -2.55
CA VAL A 135 -0.89 13.21 -2.40
C VAL A 135 -0.99 13.67 -0.94
N HIS A 136 -0.97 12.75 0.01
CA HIS A 136 -1.10 13.07 1.44
C HIS A 136 0.24 13.26 2.16
N GLY A 137 1.37 13.31 1.43
CA GLY A 137 2.70 13.43 2.03
C GLY A 137 3.07 12.25 2.95
N ARG A 138 2.33 11.13 2.85
CA ARG A 138 2.58 9.92 3.65
C ARG A 138 3.52 8.95 2.94
N TRP A 139 3.92 9.28 1.71
CA TRP A 139 5.00 8.63 0.97
C TRP A 139 6.35 9.15 1.46
N CYS A 140 6.66 8.97 2.75
CA CYS A 140 8.01 9.29 3.22
C CYS A 140 8.98 8.29 2.62
N THR A 141 9.88 8.77 1.77
CA THR A 141 10.91 8.02 1.04
C THR A 141 12.08 7.59 1.93
N SER A 142 11.88 7.47 3.24
CA SER A 142 12.83 6.73 4.06
C SER A 142 12.33 5.29 4.11
N PRO A 143 12.64 4.43 3.10
CA PRO A 143 12.45 3.00 3.28
C PRO A 143 13.17 2.68 4.58
N ALA A 144 12.51 1.98 5.51
CA ALA A 144 13.07 1.65 6.81
C ALA A 144 14.50 1.13 6.63
N THR A 145 15.48 2.02 6.81
CA THR A 145 16.87 1.85 6.33
C THR A 145 17.66 1.00 7.30
N GLY A 146 16.98 0.04 7.93
CA GLY A 146 17.53 -0.78 9.00
C GLY A 146 17.95 -2.18 8.56
N LEU A 147 17.72 -2.60 7.30
CA LEU A 147 17.81 -4.04 6.97
C LEU A 147 18.54 -4.47 5.69
N MET A 148 19.13 -3.60 4.85
CA MET A 148 19.68 -4.07 3.55
C MET A 148 21.03 -3.47 3.11
N GLU A 149 21.83 -2.86 3.99
CA GLU A 149 23.13 -2.28 3.56
C GLU A 149 24.32 -3.27 3.58
N ASP A 150 24.17 -4.48 4.14
CA ASP A 150 25.30 -5.41 4.35
C ASP A 150 25.25 -6.72 3.54
N SER A 151 24.35 -6.89 2.57
CA SER A 151 24.26 -8.18 1.85
C SER A 151 23.74 -8.09 0.41
N LEU A 152 24.25 -7.14 -0.38
CA LEU A 152 24.14 -7.21 -1.85
C LEU A 152 25.28 -8.06 -2.42
N GLU A 153 25.22 -9.37 -2.21
CA GLU A 153 25.87 -10.30 -3.13
C GLU A 153 24.96 -10.41 -4.37
N PRO A 154 25.46 -10.12 -5.58
CA PRO A 154 24.65 -10.21 -6.79
C PRO A 154 24.15 -11.64 -6.94
N PHE A 155 22.82 -11.80 -6.95
CA PHE A 155 22.14 -13.05 -7.26
C PHE A 155 22.44 -13.43 -8.71
N THR A 156 23.61 -14.03 -8.91
CA THR A 156 24.07 -14.52 -10.20
C THR A 156 23.33 -15.83 -10.42
N GLN A 157 22.33 -15.83 -11.32
CA GLN A 157 21.68 -17.06 -11.75
C GLN A 157 22.75 -18.00 -12.32
N GLN A 158 23.12 -19.01 -11.53
CA GLN A 158 24.07 -20.04 -11.91
C GLN A 158 23.40 -20.91 -12.97
N THR A 159 23.62 -20.56 -14.23
CA THR A 159 23.29 -21.39 -15.38
C THR A 159 24.25 -22.57 -15.35
N THR A 160 23.78 -23.72 -14.88
CA THR A 160 24.50 -24.98 -14.98
C THR A 160 24.56 -25.39 -16.44
N SER A 161 25.66 -25.02 -17.11
CA SER A 161 26.01 -25.54 -18.43
C SER A 161 26.44 -27.00 -18.27
N ASN A 162 25.52 -27.94 -18.47
CA ASN A 162 25.85 -29.33 -18.68
C ASN A 162 25.97 -29.60 -20.18
N ASN A 163 27.20 -29.53 -20.67
CA ASN A 163 27.61 -30.22 -21.89
C ASN A 163 27.68 -31.72 -21.59
N SER A 164 26.83 -32.53 -22.21
CA SER A 164 27.20 -33.90 -22.55
C SER A 164 26.70 -34.27 -23.94
N LEU A 165 27.69 -34.58 -24.74
CA LEU A 165 27.70 -35.00 -26.12
C LEU A 165 27.13 -36.43 -26.28
N ALA A 166 26.50 -36.65 -27.42
CA ALA A 166 26.38 -37.90 -28.19
C ALA A 166 25.08 -38.74 -28.14
N GLU A 167 24.72 -39.07 -29.38
CA GLU A 167 24.01 -40.25 -29.90
C GLU A 167 22.48 -40.25 -30.12
N SER A 168 22.21 -40.27 -31.42
CA SER A 168 21.02 -40.65 -32.18
C SER A 168 20.22 -41.82 -31.64
N HIS A 169 18.90 -41.76 -31.78
CA HIS A 169 18.11 -42.88 -32.31
C HIS A 169 16.76 -42.41 -32.85
N ASP A 170 16.38 -43.02 -33.98
CA ASP A 170 15.17 -42.84 -34.77
C ASP A 170 13.84 -43.17 -34.05
N CYS A 171 12.79 -42.59 -34.63
CA CYS A 171 11.48 -43.20 -34.91
C CYS A 171 10.29 -43.12 -33.93
N GLN A 172 9.16 -42.74 -34.56
CA GLN A 172 7.78 -43.19 -34.38
C GLN A 172 6.86 -42.46 -33.39
N THR A 173 6.13 -41.51 -33.98
CA THR A 173 4.66 -41.43 -34.05
C THR A 173 3.87 -42.42 -33.17
N GLY A 174 3.20 -41.89 -32.14
CA GLY A 174 2.22 -42.63 -31.36
C GLY A 174 1.33 -41.69 -30.54
N ALA A 175 0.20 -41.30 -31.10
CA ALA A 175 -0.83 -40.54 -30.42
C ALA A 175 -1.54 -41.40 -29.34
N PRO A 176 -1.67 -40.93 -28.08
CA PRO A 176 -2.54 -41.58 -27.11
C PRO A 176 -4.00 -41.07 -27.17
N PRO A 177 -4.98 -41.94 -26.90
CA PRO A 177 -6.40 -41.68 -27.13
C PRO A 177 -7.05 -40.79 -26.06
N VAL A 178 -7.92 -39.90 -26.54
CA VAL A 178 -8.86 -39.07 -25.80
C VAL A 178 -9.77 -39.94 -24.93
N LYS A 179 -9.56 -39.93 -23.61
CA LYS A 179 -10.52 -40.46 -22.63
C LYS A 179 -11.56 -39.38 -22.30
N LYS A 180 -12.75 -39.54 -22.87
CA LYS A 180 -13.98 -38.84 -22.47
C LYS A 180 -14.29 -39.17 -21.01
N ARG A 181 -14.28 -38.16 -20.12
CA ARG A 181 -14.85 -38.28 -18.77
C ARG A 181 -16.31 -37.85 -18.82
N ASN A 182 -17.15 -38.74 -18.31
CA ASN A 182 -18.59 -38.63 -18.18
C ASN A 182 -18.99 -37.43 -17.30
N LEU A 183 -19.94 -36.62 -17.80
CA LEU A 183 -20.80 -35.77 -16.99
C LEU A 183 -21.81 -36.69 -16.28
N GLY A 184 -21.70 -36.80 -14.96
CA GLY A 184 -22.72 -37.36 -14.08
C GLY A 184 -23.18 -36.28 -13.10
N SER A 185 -24.49 -36.03 -13.10
CA SER A 185 -25.24 -35.00 -12.38
C SER A 185 -25.34 -35.21 -10.84
N PRO A 186 -26.34 -34.64 -10.14
CA PRO A 186 -26.21 -33.46 -9.31
C PRO A 186 -26.35 -33.77 -7.81
N VAL A 187 -25.65 -33.05 -6.93
CA VAL A 187 -25.93 -33.12 -5.48
C VAL A 187 -26.49 -31.78 -5.01
N ARG A 188 -27.79 -31.83 -4.70
CA ARG A 188 -28.52 -30.85 -3.89
C ARG A 188 -27.99 -30.89 -2.46
N PHE A 189 -27.71 -29.74 -1.86
CA PHE A 189 -27.80 -29.58 -0.41
C PHE A 189 -28.46 -28.25 -0.04
N CYS A 190 -29.64 -28.43 0.57
CA CYS A 190 -30.29 -27.72 1.65
C CYS A 190 -30.05 -26.22 1.85
N THR A 191 -31.10 -25.48 1.55
CA THR A 191 -31.52 -24.21 2.12
C THR A 191 -31.80 -24.27 3.62
N SER A 192 -31.64 -23.11 4.28
CA SER A 192 -32.31 -22.57 5.49
C SER A 192 -31.43 -22.47 6.75
N PRO A 193 -31.75 -21.58 7.73
CA PRO A 193 -32.44 -20.29 7.65
C PRO A 193 -31.68 -19.15 8.40
N ALA A 194 -32.21 -17.94 8.22
CA ALA A 194 -31.92 -16.76 9.03
C ALA A 194 -32.32 -16.96 10.50
N GLU A 195 -31.49 -16.49 11.43
CA GLU A 195 -31.96 -16.06 12.75
C GLU A 195 -31.26 -14.78 13.20
N ASN A 196 -32.11 -13.85 13.62
CA ASN A 196 -31.82 -12.58 14.22
C ASN A 196 -31.16 -12.77 15.60
N LYS A 197 -30.25 -11.87 15.99
CA LYS A 197 -30.28 -11.37 17.36
C LYS A 197 -29.68 -9.98 17.49
N SER A 198 -30.58 -9.10 17.92
CA SER A 198 -30.38 -7.72 18.33
C SER A 198 -29.95 -7.68 19.79
N GLU A 199 -28.83 -7.06 20.10
CA GLU A 199 -28.47 -6.59 21.45
C GLU A 199 -27.70 -5.27 21.24
N SER A 200 -28.35 -4.11 21.36
CA SER A 200 -28.56 -3.37 22.61
C SER A 200 -27.23 -3.09 23.32
N SER A 201 -26.69 -1.89 23.13
CA SER A 201 -25.60 -1.38 23.95
C SER A 201 -25.89 0.06 24.32
N THR A 202 -26.12 0.17 25.62
CA THR A 202 -26.32 1.32 26.48
C THR A 202 -25.49 2.56 26.13
N GLU A 203 -26.22 3.64 25.97
CA GLU A 203 -25.81 5.03 26.01
C GLU A 203 -25.19 5.35 27.39
N THR A 204 -23.92 5.76 27.40
CA THR A 204 -23.26 6.29 28.60
C THR A 204 -23.10 7.80 28.44
N THR A 205 -23.86 8.52 29.25
CA THR A 205 -23.83 9.98 29.39
C THR A 205 -22.49 10.40 29.99
N PHE A 206 -21.61 10.98 29.19
CA PHE A 206 -20.42 11.68 29.69
C PHE A 206 -20.78 13.14 30.01
N LYS A 207 -20.55 13.49 31.28
CA LYS A 207 -20.77 14.80 31.86
C LYS A 207 -19.69 15.78 31.43
N ASP A 208 -20.14 17.03 31.30
CA ASP A 208 -19.38 18.26 31.10
C ASP A 208 -18.00 18.28 31.77
N GLY A 209 -16.99 18.59 30.96
CA GLY A 209 -15.64 18.89 31.39
C GLY A 209 -15.17 20.19 30.75
N SER A 210 -15.35 21.29 31.50
CA SER A 210 -14.46 22.46 31.57
C SER A 210 -13.77 22.92 30.28
N PHE A 211 -14.33 23.97 29.70
CA PHE A 211 -13.74 24.85 28.70
C PHE A 211 -12.49 25.53 29.28
N PHE A 212 -11.29 25.18 28.79
CA PHE A 212 -10.07 25.95 29.06
C PHE A 212 -9.98 27.11 28.06
N SER A 213 -9.95 28.34 28.59
CA SER A 213 -9.72 29.56 27.80
C SER A 213 -8.40 29.47 27.04
N LEU A 214 -8.47 29.78 25.75
CA LEU A 214 -7.37 29.75 24.80
C LEU A 214 -6.82 31.18 24.61
N ASP A 215 -6.43 31.84 25.69
CA ASP A 215 -5.97 33.25 25.67
C ASP A 215 -4.59 33.45 26.31
N GLU A 216 -3.85 32.39 26.64
CA GLU A 216 -2.62 32.52 27.44
C GLU A 216 -1.46 31.63 26.95
N LEU A 217 -1.16 31.73 25.65
CA LEU A 217 0.10 31.22 25.07
C LEU A 217 0.66 32.22 24.03
N GLN A 218 0.90 33.46 24.46
CA GLN A 218 1.98 34.27 23.90
C GLN A 218 3.26 33.90 24.66
N ALA A 219 3.82 32.75 24.30
CA ALA A 219 5.21 32.47 24.63
C ALA A 219 6.04 33.15 23.53
N ASP A 220 6.82 34.15 23.94
CA ASP A 220 7.81 34.80 23.09
C ASP A 220 8.74 33.73 22.51
N CYS A 221 8.62 33.48 21.20
CA CYS A 221 9.61 32.71 20.45
C CYS A 221 10.88 33.55 20.33
N GLU A 222 11.68 33.59 21.40
CA GLU A 222 13.09 33.93 21.26
C GLU A 222 13.72 32.87 20.36
N VAL A 223 13.98 33.26 19.11
CA VAL A 223 14.81 32.49 18.19
C VAL A 223 16.17 32.38 18.86
N PRO A 224 16.64 31.17 19.24
CA PRO A 224 17.96 31.02 19.82
C PRO A 224 18.98 31.59 18.84
N GLU A 225 19.69 32.64 19.26
CA GLU A 225 20.76 33.22 18.48
C GLU A 225 21.80 32.13 18.26
N LEU A 226 22.02 31.74 17.00
CA LEU A 226 22.96 30.68 16.65
C LEU A 226 24.36 31.20 16.99
N GLU A 227 24.94 30.73 18.09
CA GLU A 227 26.34 31.02 18.42
C GLU A 227 27.22 30.60 17.22
N GLU A 228 28.15 31.48 16.81
CA GLU A 228 29.06 31.22 15.69
C GLU A 228 29.74 29.86 15.88
N THR A 229 29.62 28.99 14.87
CA THR A 229 30.24 27.67 14.90
C THR A 229 31.76 27.84 14.94
N ASP A 230 32.40 27.35 16.01
CA ASP A 230 33.85 27.42 16.19
C ASP A 230 34.57 26.80 14.96
N PRO A 231 35.36 27.60 14.20
CA PRO A 231 36.00 27.13 12.98
C PRO A 231 36.97 25.96 13.24
N ALA A 232 37.49 25.81 14.46
CA ALA A 232 38.36 24.69 14.83
C ALA A 232 37.61 23.34 14.92
N LEU A 233 36.27 23.35 14.92
CA LEU A 233 35.47 22.12 14.87
C LEU A 233 35.33 21.58 13.45
N LEU A 234 35.58 22.38 12.41
CA LEU A 234 35.46 21.94 11.01
C LEU A 234 36.59 20.98 10.59
N ASP A 235 37.75 21.08 11.22
CA ASP A 235 38.91 20.23 10.94
C ASP A 235 38.93 18.92 11.77
N LYS A 236 37.88 18.65 12.55
CA LYS A 236 37.81 17.44 13.38
C LYS A 236 37.02 16.34 12.70
N ASP A 237 37.62 15.15 12.66
CA ASP A 237 36.90 13.94 12.27
C ASP A 237 35.92 13.53 13.39
N PHE A 238 34.63 13.51 13.08
CA PHE A 238 33.61 13.01 13.99
C PHE A 238 33.20 11.59 13.60
N VAL A 239 33.42 10.65 14.53
CA VAL A 239 32.85 9.31 14.41
C VAL A 239 31.41 9.34 14.90
N ILE A 240 30.48 9.42 13.96
CA ILE A 240 29.05 9.44 14.27
C ILE A 240 28.51 8.01 14.25
N LYS A 241 27.81 7.61 15.32
CA LYS A 241 27.05 6.35 15.31
C LYS A 241 25.91 6.49 14.31
N GLY A 242 25.78 5.57 13.34
CA GLY A 242 24.78 5.64 12.27
C GLY A 242 23.36 6.02 12.74
N ARG A 243 22.90 5.47 13.88
CA ARG A 243 21.58 5.84 14.45
C ARG A 243 21.44 7.33 14.82
N LYS A 244 22.51 7.96 15.33
CA LYS A 244 22.51 9.38 15.71
C LYS A 244 22.59 10.29 14.49
N LEU A 245 23.25 9.83 13.43
CA LEU A 245 23.26 10.52 12.15
C LEU A 245 21.83 10.62 11.60
N LEU A 246 21.08 9.53 11.64
CA LEU A 246 19.68 9.50 11.21
C LEU A 246 18.76 10.38 12.08
N GLU A 247 19.06 10.54 13.38
CA GLU A 247 18.34 11.50 14.24
C GLU A 247 18.56 12.96 13.81
N LEU A 248 19.76 13.30 13.30
CA LEU A 248 20.08 14.64 12.77
C LEU A 248 19.39 14.91 11.43
N PHE A 249 19.26 13.89 10.57
CA PHE A 249 18.54 13.96 9.30
C PHE A 249 17.05 13.68 9.41
N ASN A 250 16.54 13.44 10.62
CA ASN A 250 15.11 13.30 10.91
C ASN A 250 14.41 14.68 10.87
N LEU A 251 14.64 15.42 9.79
CA LEU A 251 13.83 16.53 9.30
C LEU A 251 12.46 15.97 8.87
N ASN A 252 11.72 15.38 9.81
CA ASN A 252 10.32 14.96 9.67
C ASN A 252 9.35 16.15 9.59
N ARG A 253 9.85 17.31 9.15
CA ARG A 253 9.07 18.45 8.75
C ARG A 253 9.72 18.95 7.47
N CYS A 254 9.26 18.50 6.30
CA CYS A 254 9.38 19.39 5.15
C CYS A 254 8.67 20.68 5.60
N GLY A 255 9.40 21.79 5.56
CA GLY A 255 8.89 23.13 5.87
C GLY A 255 7.93 23.59 4.77
N CYS A 256 7.01 22.73 4.37
CA CYS A 256 5.90 23.03 3.50
C CYS A 256 4.85 23.69 4.40
N SER A 257 5.14 24.90 4.89
CA SER A 257 4.09 25.78 5.38
C SER A 257 3.23 26.12 4.17
N ASP A 258 1.98 25.66 4.18
CA ASP A 258 0.97 26.10 3.24
C ASP A 258 0.73 27.60 3.45
N ASP A 259 1.53 28.43 2.78
CA ASP A 259 1.26 29.86 2.63
C ASP A 259 0.11 30.04 1.64
N HIS A 260 -1.08 29.57 2.03
CA HIS A 260 -2.32 30.03 1.42
C HIS A 260 -2.64 31.40 2.02
N GLU A 261 -2.07 32.45 1.40
CA GLU A 261 -2.53 33.82 1.59
C GLU A 261 -4.05 33.89 1.41
N ALA A 262 -4.73 34.23 2.51
CA ALA A 262 -6.13 34.57 2.54
C ALA A 262 -6.36 35.90 1.78
N GLY A 263 -6.61 35.78 0.48
CA GLY A 263 -6.96 36.90 -0.39
C GLY A 263 -8.47 37.20 -0.41
N VAL A 264 -8.83 38.24 0.34
CA VAL A 264 -9.85 39.27 0.03
C VAL A 264 -11.34 38.87 0.06
N GLY A 265 -12.06 39.53 0.97
CA GLY A 265 -13.46 39.32 1.25
C GLY A 265 -14.45 39.81 0.19
N ARG A 266 -15.67 39.26 0.30
CA ARG A 266 -16.91 39.87 -0.17
C ARG A 266 -17.98 39.71 0.89
N ASP A 267 -18.59 40.83 1.22
CA ASP A 267 -19.68 40.98 2.19
C ASP A 267 -20.98 40.23 1.79
N PRO A 268 -21.85 39.95 2.78
CA PRO A 268 -23.07 39.18 2.60
C PRO A 268 -24.27 40.08 2.30
N SER A 269 -25.01 39.79 1.23
CA SER A 269 -26.38 40.30 1.07
C SER A 269 -27.40 39.16 1.23
N SER A 270 -28.14 39.23 2.34
CA SER A 270 -29.51 38.81 2.55
C SER A 270 -30.26 38.15 1.38
N ASN A 271 -30.79 36.94 1.60
CA ASN A 271 -32.21 36.73 1.32
C ASN A 271 -32.84 35.61 2.15
N SER A 272 -33.94 35.99 2.81
CA SER A 272 -34.83 35.17 3.60
C SER A 272 -35.71 34.28 2.71
N GLY A 273 -35.81 32.99 3.03
CA GLY A 273 -36.77 32.08 2.41
C GLY A 273 -37.03 30.88 3.29
N LYS A 274 -38.15 30.90 4.02
CA LYS A 274 -38.66 29.79 4.84
C LYS A 274 -39.07 28.64 3.93
N ASP A 275 -38.61 27.41 4.19
CA ASP A 275 -39.45 26.22 4.05
C ASP A 275 -38.84 24.95 4.70
N LYS A 276 -39.58 24.45 5.70
CA LYS A 276 -39.94 23.04 5.96
C LYS A 276 -38.88 21.93 5.80
N LYS A 277 -38.44 21.43 6.97
CA LYS A 277 -38.66 20.04 7.43
C LYS A 277 -38.34 18.93 6.40
N THR A 278 -37.14 18.36 6.44
CA THR A 278 -36.94 16.91 6.24
C THR A 278 -35.58 16.45 6.75
N ARG A 279 -35.60 15.22 7.26
CA ARG A 279 -34.52 14.53 7.95
C ARG A 279 -33.32 14.28 7.04
N ASN A 280 -32.14 14.46 7.60
CA ASN A 280 -30.86 13.98 7.09
C ASN A 280 -30.83 12.45 7.13
N PRO A 281 -30.66 11.76 5.99
CA PRO A 281 -29.54 10.84 5.89
C PRO A 281 -28.93 10.85 4.49
N LEU A 282 -27.61 10.64 4.34
CA LEU A 282 -26.96 9.90 3.22
C LEU A 282 -25.43 10.18 3.17
N TRP A 283 -24.66 9.47 3.99
CA TRP A 283 -23.35 8.95 3.55
C TRP A 283 -23.55 7.50 3.12
N ARG A 284 -24.15 7.33 1.94
CA ARG A 284 -24.00 6.12 1.11
C ARG A 284 -23.78 6.60 -0.32
N ARG A 285 -22.54 6.62 -0.77
CA ARG A 285 -22.24 6.50 -2.20
C ARG A 285 -21.64 5.13 -2.45
N SER A 286 -22.45 4.35 -3.13
CA SER A 286 -22.16 3.07 -3.76
C SER A 286 -20.99 3.20 -4.72
N TYR A 287 -20.05 2.26 -4.66
CA TYR A 287 -19.21 1.93 -5.81
C TYR A 287 -20.10 1.19 -6.81
N ALA A 288 -20.67 1.93 -7.76
CA ALA A 288 -21.19 1.34 -8.99
C ALA A 288 -19.99 1.14 -9.93
N MET A 289 -19.79 -0.10 -10.37
CA MET A 289 -18.80 -0.44 -11.38
C MET A 289 -19.18 0.26 -12.69
N GLY A 290 -18.37 1.22 -13.11
CA GLY A 290 -18.43 1.81 -14.44
C GLY A 290 -17.78 0.86 -15.44
N ASN A 291 -18.58 0.39 -16.40
CA ASN A 291 -18.12 -0.16 -17.67
C ASN A 291 -17.16 0.86 -18.32
N ILE A 292 -15.95 0.43 -18.64
CA ILE A 292 -15.04 1.17 -19.51
C ILE A 292 -15.56 0.98 -20.93
N GLY A 293 -16.08 2.06 -21.51
CA GLY A 293 -16.35 2.16 -22.94
C GLY A 293 -15.04 2.21 -23.71
N SER A 294 -14.96 1.42 -24.76
CA SER A 294 -13.92 1.47 -25.80
C SER A 294 -13.98 2.83 -26.50
N TYR A 295 -12.86 3.53 -26.58
CA TYR A 295 -12.66 4.62 -27.53
C TYR A 295 -11.74 4.09 -28.63
N ASP A 296 -12.33 3.76 -29.78
CA ASP A 296 -11.60 3.57 -31.02
C ASP A 296 -11.18 4.94 -31.57
N TYR A 297 -9.88 5.17 -31.66
CA TYR A 297 -9.35 6.23 -32.51
C TYR A 297 -9.20 5.68 -33.93
N CYS A 298 -10.06 6.16 -34.84
CA CYS A 298 -9.78 6.07 -36.27
C CYS A 298 -8.70 7.12 -36.61
N ILE A 299 -7.60 6.66 -37.19
CA ILE A 299 -6.65 7.50 -37.93
C ILE A 299 -6.99 7.34 -39.41
N GLU A 300 -7.03 8.47 -40.13
CA GLU A 300 -7.27 8.58 -41.59
C GLU A 300 -6.29 7.76 -42.44
#